data_AF-A0A1G4S6K7-F1
#
_entry.id   AF-A0A1G4S6K7-F1
#
_cell.length_a   1.000
_cell.length_b   1.000
_cell.length_c   1.000
_cell.angle_alpha   90.00
_cell.angle_beta   90.00
_cell.angle_gamma   90.00
#
_symmetry.space_group_name_H-M   'P 1'
#
loop_
_entity.id
_entity.type
_entity.pdbx_description
1 polymer ?
#
loop_
_entity_poly.entity_id
_entity_poly.type
_entity_poly.pdbx_seq_one_letter_code
_entity_poly.pdbx_strand_id
1 'polypeptide(L)'
;MRRKIINIIVLIIAYLIMAIPFKVMVVIPGFADIRPITALGPIYSLFFGIPGCIVFALLNLVMDIASDSLRWSSIAGLVANFTGPFLIMLYWTRIPRKDLHLRTPVNVLEFSVTLAVAAVLEAAMITPSVVATDSSVNALVFALSVVANTALFPIIIGIPVIILLKEEFGFKIGK
;
A
#
# COMPACT_ATOMS: atom_id res chain seq x y z
N MET A 1 -2.57 -24.29 10.47
CA MET A 1 -1.88 -23.26 11.27
C MET A 1 -0.51 -22.90 10.70
N ARG A 2 0.42 -23.86 10.54
CA ARG A 2 1.79 -23.66 10.03
C ARG A 2 1.89 -22.84 8.73
N ARG A 3 1.08 -23.13 7.71
CA ARG A 3 1.07 -22.39 6.43
C ARG A 3 0.68 -20.92 6.57
N LYS A 4 -0.24 -20.59 7.48
CA LYS A 4 -0.65 -19.19 7.72
C LYS A 4 0.47 -18.39 8.37
N ILE A 5 1.21 -18.99 9.31
CA ILE A 5 2.36 -18.38 9.97
C ILE A 5 3.47 -18.10 8.94
N ILE A 6 3.78 -19.09 8.09
CA ILE A 6 4.79 -18.91 7.02
C ILE A 6 4.39 -17.76 6.10
N ASN A 7 3.13 -17.68 5.68
CA ASN A 7 2.66 -16.57 4.84
C ASN A 7 2.88 -15.21 5.52
N ILE A 8 2.52 -15.07 6.81
CA ILE A 8 2.72 -13.83 7.56
C ILE A 8 4.21 -13.47 7.62
N ILE A 9 5.09 -14.44 7.88
CA ILE A 9 6.55 -14.21 7.90
C ILE A 9 7.05 -13.72 6.55
N VAL A 10 6.61 -14.35 5.44
CA VAL A 10 7.00 -13.93 4.08
C VAL A 10 6.54 -12.51 3.78
N LEU A 11 5.32 -12.14 4.18
CA LEU A 11 4.82 -10.77 4.06
C LEU A 11 5.70 -9.80 4.87
N ILE A 12 6.02 -10.12 6.12
CA ILE A 12 6.88 -9.25 6.93
C ILE A 12 8.26 -9.05 6.27
N ILE A 13 8.89 -10.13 5.82
CA ILE A 13 10.21 -10.06 5.19
C ILE A 13 10.15 -9.24 3.90
N ALA A 14 9.17 -9.49 3.03
CA ALA A 14 9.01 -8.74 1.78
C ALA A 14 8.81 -7.25 2.05
N TYR A 15 8.01 -6.90 3.07
CA TYR A 15 7.80 -5.52 3.47
C TYR A 15 9.11 -4.87 3.92
N LEU A 16 9.84 -5.49 4.84
CA LEU A 16 11.05 -4.91 5.42
C LEU A 16 12.15 -4.73 4.37
N ILE A 17 12.32 -5.71 3.46
CA ILE A 17 13.28 -5.61 2.35
C ILE A 17 13.00 -4.40 1.47
N MET A 18 11.72 -4.11 1.20
CA MET A 18 11.34 -3.01 0.32
C MET A 18 11.18 -1.67 1.04
N ALA A 19 10.99 -1.66 2.37
CA ALA A 19 10.80 -0.44 3.14
C ALA A 19 12.13 0.15 3.65
N ILE A 20 12.99 -0.68 4.26
CA ILE A 20 14.19 -0.20 4.97
C ILE A 20 15.15 0.59 4.06
N PRO A 21 15.52 0.12 2.85
CA PRO A 21 16.50 0.81 2.02
C PRO A 21 16.06 2.20 1.55
N PHE A 22 14.75 2.43 1.48
CA PHE A 22 14.18 3.67 0.95
C PHE A 22 13.82 4.67 2.03
N LYS A 23 13.85 4.28 3.31
CA LYS A 23 13.50 5.17 4.42
C LYS A 23 14.46 6.36 4.57
N VAL A 24 15.65 6.26 4.01
CA VAL A 24 16.64 7.35 3.94
C VAL A 24 16.31 8.41 2.87
N MET A 25 15.43 8.09 1.91
CA MET A 25 15.04 8.98 0.81
C MET A 25 13.89 9.89 1.26
N VAL A 26 14.20 10.81 2.17
CA VAL A 26 13.22 11.72 2.80
C VAL A 26 12.74 12.77 1.80
N VAL A 27 11.42 12.93 1.70
CA VAL A 27 10.75 13.99 0.92
C VAL A 27 10.31 15.12 1.84
N ILE A 28 9.67 14.77 2.97
CA ILE A 28 9.26 15.71 4.01
C ILE A 28 9.77 15.16 5.35
N PRO A 29 10.70 15.86 6.02
CA PRO A 29 11.29 15.40 7.27
C PRO A 29 10.25 14.97 8.31
N GLY A 30 10.36 13.73 8.79
CA GLY A 30 9.48 13.16 9.80
C GLY A 30 8.07 12.76 9.33
N PHE A 31 7.72 12.98 8.06
CA PHE A 31 6.36 12.72 7.56
C PHE A 31 6.29 11.92 6.25
N ALA A 32 7.21 12.13 5.31
CA ALA A 32 7.17 11.45 4.02
C ALA A 32 8.57 11.11 3.49
N ASP A 33 8.65 9.93 2.90
CA ASP A 33 9.81 9.39 2.17
C ASP A 33 9.37 8.90 0.78
N ILE A 34 10.33 8.52 -0.07
CA ILE A 34 10.04 7.78 -1.30
C ILE A 34 9.74 6.34 -0.90
N ARG A 35 8.57 5.82 -1.29
CA ARG A 35 8.00 4.59 -0.75
C ARG A 35 7.67 3.55 -1.82
N PRO A 36 8.68 2.88 -2.43
CA PRO A 36 8.43 1.75 -3.32
C PRO A 36 7.64 0.64 -2.65
N ILE A 37 7.74 0.52 -1.33
CA ILE A 37 6.97 -0.41 -0.50
C ILE A 37 5.46 -0.36 -0.77
N THR A 38 4.91 0.79 -1.18
CA THR A 38 3.48 0.92 -1.51
C THR A 38 3.05 -0.02 -2.64
N ALA A 39 3.96 -0.44 -3.52
CA ALA A 39 3.71 -1.47 -4.54
C ALA A 39 3.21 -2.80 -3.95
N LEU A 40 3.56 -3.11 -2.71
CA LEU A 40 3.14 -4.34 -2.04
C LEU A 40 1.70 -4.29 -1.52
N GLY A 41 1.11 -3.09 -1.33
CA GLY A 41 -0.27 -2.92 -0.86
C GLY A 41 -1.29 -3.75 -1.65
N PRO A 42 -1.45 -3.55 -2.97
CA PRO A 42 -2.36 -4.37 -3.79
C PRO A 42 -1.99 -5.85 -3.82
N ILE A 43 -0.69 -6.21 -3.77
CA ILE A 43 -0.27 -7.61 -3.76
C ILE A 43 -0.74 -8.29 -2.47
N TYR A 44 -0.57 -7.63 -1.33
CA TYR A 44 -0.94 -8.17 -0.02
C TYR A 44 -2.46 -8.34 0.04
N SER A 45 -3.21 -7.36 -0.45
CA SER A 45 -4.66 -7.40 -0.40
C SER A 45 -5.27 -8.43 -1.35
N LEU A 46 -4.75 -8.54 -2.58
CA LEU A 46 -5.26 -9.48 -3.57
C LEU A 46 -4.91 -10.93 -3.24
N PHE A 47 -3.66 -11.23 -2.86
CA PHE A 47 -3.22 -12.62 -2.70
C PHE A 47 -3.38 -13.15 -1.26
N PHE A 48 -3.46 -12.27 -0.27
CA PHE A 48 -3.53 -12.65 1.15
C PHE A 48 -4.74 -12.09 1.88
N GLY A 49 -5.60 -11.32 1.19
CA GLY A 49 -6.87 -10.83 1.72
C GLY A 49 -6.70 -9.87 2.91
N ILE A 50 -7.65 -9.94 3.84
CA ILE A 50 -7.65 -9.12 5.07
C ILE A 50 -6.35 -9.27 5.88
N PRO A 51 -5.81 -10.49 6.12
CA PRO A 51 -4.52 -10.64 6.78
C PRO A 51 -3.39 -9.86 6.12
N GLY A 52 -3.34 -9.83 4.78
CA GLY A 52 -2.36 -9.04 4.04
C GLY A 52 -2.50 -7.54 4.30
N CYS A 53 -3.74 -7.03 4.27
CA CYS A 53 -4.02 -5.62 4.55
C CYS A 53 -3.58 -5.23 5.97
N ILE A 54 -3.88 -6.09 6.97
CA ILE A 54 -3.48 -5.87 8.37
C ILE A 54 -1.96 -5.85 8.50
N VAL A 55 -1.25 -6.83 7.91
CA VAL A 55 0.21 -6.87 7.98
C VAL A 55 0.83 -5.63 7.34
N PHE A 56 0.33 -5.20 6.18
CA PHE A 56 0.81 -4.01 5.49
C PHE A 56 0.67 -2.75 6.36
N ALA A 57 -0.51 -2.57 6.97
CA ALA A 57 -0.80 -1.44 7.85
C ALA A 57 0.05 -1.45 9.13
N LEU A 58 0.15 -2.61 9.80
CA LEU A 58 0.95 -2.73 11.02
C LEU A 58 2.43 -2.48 10.76
N LEU A 59 2.97 -2.97 9.64
CA LEU A 59 4.37 -2.75 9.32
C LEU A 59 4.67 -1.30 8.91
N ASN A 60 3.69 -0.58 8.36
CA ASN A 60 3.82 0.88 8.23
C ASN A 60 4.07 1.52 9.60
N LEU A 61 3.25 1.19 10.60
CA LEU A 61 3.42 1.73 11.95
C LEU A 61 4.75 1.29 12.58
N VAL A 62 5.16 0.04 12.40
CA VAL A 62 6.48 -0.45 12.88
C VAL A 62 7.62 0.34 12.25
N MET A 63 7.53 0.68 10.96
CA MET A 63 8.54 1.51 10.31
C MET A 63 8.56 2.93 10.86
N ASP A 64 7.41 3.53 11.18
CA ASP A 64 7.37 4.84 11.82
C ASP A 64 8.04 4.82 13.21
N ILE A 65 7.82 3.75 13.99
CA ILE A 65 8.50 3.51 15.27
C ILE A 65 10.02 3.37 15.07
N ALA A 66 10.44 2.57 14.09
CA ALA A 66 11.85 2.26 13.87
C ALA A 66 12.66 3.40 13.23
N SER A 67 12.01 4.47 12.77
CA SER A 67 12.64 5.59 12.04
C SER A 67 12.44 6.95 12.71
N ASP A 68 12.17 6.96 14.02
CA ASP A 68 11.89 8.15 14.83
C ASP A 68 10.78 9.08 14.26
N SER A 69 9.97 8.52 13.36
CA SER A 69 8.87 9.20 12.64
C SER A 69 7.52 8.94 13.29
N LEU A 70 7.48 8.26 14.44
CA LEU A 70 6.26 8.01 15.20
C LEU A 70 5.65 9.34 15.66
N ARG A 71 4.44 9.62 15.18
CA ARG A 71 3.67 10.84 15.51
C ARG A 71 2.20 10.50 15.67
N TRP A 72 1.39 11.47 16.11
CA TRP A 72 -0.07 11.30 16.13
C TRP A 72 -0.63 11.00 14.73
N SER A 73 -0.01 11.54 13.68
CA SER A 73 -0.31 11.21 12.29
C SER A 73 -0.05 9.75 11.89
N SER A 74 0.79 9.01 12.63
CA SER A 74 1.01 7.58 12.37
C SER A 74 -0.22 6.73 12.61
N ILE A 75 -1.18 7.18 13.45
CA ILE A 75 -2.48 6.50 13.61
C ILE A 75 -3.30 6.63 12.33
N ALA A 76 -3.38 7.84 11.75
CA ALA A 76 -4.02 8.04 10.46
C ALA A 76 -3.30 7.25 9.36
N GLY A 77 -1.97 7.20 9.40
CA GLY A 77 -1.14 6.33 8.55
C GLY A 77 -1.53 4.86 8.65
N LEU A 78 -1.65 4.31 9.86
CA LEU A 78 -2.08 2.93 10.09
C LEU A 78 -3.45 2.66 9.45
N VAL A 79 -4.44 3.52 9.71
CA VAL A 79 -5.80 3.33 9.20
C VAL A 79 -5.83 3.46 7.68
N ALA A 80 -5.13 4.45 7.11
CA ALA A 80 -5.05 4.66 5.67
C ALA A 80 -4.37 3.48 4.95
N ASN A 81 -3.23 3.00 5.47
CA ASN A 81 -2.50 1.85 4.91
C ASN A 81 -3.27 0.53 5.06
N PHE A 82 -4.28 0.45 5.92
CA PHE A 82 -5.25 -0.64 5.90
C PHE A 82 -6.32 -0.40 4.82
N THR A 83 -6.93 0.78 4.82
CA THR A 83 -8.08 1.12 3.99
C THR A 83 -7.79 1.07 2.49
N GLY A 84 -6.64 1.58 2.03
CA GLY A 84 -6.28 1.57 0.61
C GLY A 84 -6.18 0.15 0.02
N PRO A 85 -5.31 -0.72 0.57
CA PRO A 85 -5.27 -2.13 0.19
C PRO A 85 -6.61 -2.85 0.35
N PHE A 86 -7.35 -2.58 1.42
CA PHE A 86 -8.66 -3.17 1.66
C PHE A 86 -9.69 -2.77 0.59
N LEU A 87 -9.70 -1.51 0.14
CA LEU A 87 -10.53 -1.04 -0.96
C LEU A 87 -10.24 -1.83 -2.24
N ILE A 88 -8.95 -2.02 -2.57
CA ILE A 88 -8.52 -2.79 -3.74
C ILE A 88 -9.03 -4.24 -3.64
N MET A 89 -8.88 -4.88 -2.49
CA MET A 89 -9.42 -6.23 -2.27
C MET A 89 -10.94 -6.26 -2.44
N LEU A 90 -11.67 -5.32 -1.83
CA LEU A 90 -13.13 -5.28 -1.95
C LEU A 90 -13.56 -5.15 -3.41
N TYR A 91 -12.97 -4.20 -4.13
CA TYR A 91 -13.32 -3.92 -5.52
C TYR A 91 -12.89 -5.01 -6.50
N TRP A 92 -11.84 -5.79 -6.24
CA TRP A 92 -11.36 -6.78 -7.21
C TRP A 92 -11.63 -8.24 -6.84
N THR A 93 -11.98 -8.52 -5.59
CA THR A 93 -12.12 -9.92 -5.11
C THR A 93 -13.45 -10.20 -4.44
N ARG A 94 -14.09 -9.21 -3.80
CA ARG A 94 -15.31 -9.41 -3.00
C ARG A 94 -16.59 -8.90 -3.67
N ILE A 95 -16.57 -7.70 -4.25
CA ILE A 95 -17.75 -7.07 -4.86
C ILE A 95 -18.01 -7.68 -6.25
N PRO A 96 -17.15 -7.47 -7.26
CA PRO A 96 -17.24 -8.25 -8.48
C PRO A 96 -16.60 -9.62 -8.24
N ARG A 97 -17.33 -10.67 -8.61
CA ARG A 97 -16.75 -12.01 -8.78
C ARG A 97 -16.07 -12.14 -10.14
N LYS A 98 -15.35 -11.10 -10.57
CA LYS A 98 -14.55 -11.13 -11.80
C LYS A 98 -13.24 -11.83 -11.48
N ASP A 99 -12.78 -12.70 -12.37
CA ASP A 99 -11.39 -13.16 -12.29
C ASP A 99 -10.48 -11.99 -12.68
N LEU A 100 -9.52 -11.64 -11.82
CA LEU A 100 -8.58 -10.55 -12.09
C LEU A 100 -7.67 -10.98 -13.23
N HIS A 101 -7.71 -10.22 -14.33
CA HIS A 101 -6.85 -10.39 -15.49
C HIS A 101 -6.31 -9.02 -15.90
N LEU A 102 -4.99 -8.86 -15.98
CA LEU A 102 -4.31 -7.60 -16.26
C LEU A 102 -3.52 -7.66 -17.59
N ARG A 103 -3.96 -8.48 -18.57
CA ARG A 103 -3.35 -8.55 -19.92
C ARG A 103 -3.88 -7.56 -20.93
N THR A 104 -5.00 -6.91 -20.66
CA THR A 104 -5.61 -5.97 -21.59
C THR A 104 -5.38 -4.54 -21.12
N PRO A 105 -5.17 -3.58 -22.03
CA PRO A 105 -5.02 -2.17 -21.65
C PRO A 105 -6.22 -1.64 -20.86
N VAL A 106 -7.43 -2.14 -21.15
CA VAL A 106 -8.66 -1.76 -20.43
C VAL A 106 -8.60 -2.21 -18.97
N ASN A 107 -8.22 -3.46 -18.70
CA ASN A 107 -8.16 -3.95 -17.32
C ASN A 107 -7.01 -3.32 -16.55
N VAL A 108 -5.87 -3.07 -17.21
CA VAL A 108 -4.75 -2.31 -16.61
C VAL A 108 -5.20 -0.90 -16.26
N LEU A 109 -5.97 -0.25 -17.13
CA LEU A 109 -6.52 1.08 -16.86
C LEU A 109 -7.54 1.05 -15.70
N GLU A 110 -8.50 0.12 -15.70
CA GLU A 110 -9.48 -0.06 -14.61
C GLU A 110 -8.78 -0.29 -13.26
N PHE A 111 -7.74 -1.11 -13.26
CA PHE A 111 -6.93 -1.36 -12.06
C PHE A 111 -6.14 -0.12 -11.63
N SER A 112 -5.53 0.59 -12.58
CA SER A 112 -4.79 1.84 -12.31
C SER A 112 -5.70 2.94 -11.74
N VAL A 113 -6.94 3.05 -12.22
CA VAL A 113 -7.94 3.96 -11.66
C VAL A 113 -8.29 3.56 -10.22
N THR A 114 -8.43 2.26 -9.93
CA THR A 114 -8.67 1.78 -8.56
C THR A 114 -7.52 2.16 -7.63
N LEU A 115 -6.27 2.01 -8.10
CA LEU A 115 -5.07 2.44 -7.36
C LEU A 115 -5.06 3.95 -7.10
N ALA A 116 -5.40 4.76 -8.11
CA ALA A 116 -5.47 6.22 -7.96
C ALA A 116 -6.55 6.64 -6.95
N VAL A 117 -7.72 6.00 -6.96
CA VAL A 117 -8.78 6.27 -5.96
C VAL A 117 -8.32 5.89 -4.56
N ALA A 118 -7.66 4.74 -4.38
CA ALA A 118 -7.08 4.35 -3.10
C ALA A 118 -6.03 5.36 -2.62
N ALA A 119 -5.16 5.82 -3.51
CA ALA A 119 -4.11 6.79 -3.20
C ALA A 119 -4.68 8.16 -2.76
N VAL A 120 -5.73 8.65 -3.44
CA VAL A 120 -6.43 9.88 -3.05
C VAL A 120 -7.11 9.71 -1.69
N LEU A 121 -7.73 8.56 -1.43
CA LEU A 121 -8.35 8.27 -0.14
C LEU A 121 -7.32 8.23 0.99
N GLU A 122 -6.17 7.57 0.78
CA GLU A 122 -5.07 7.57 1.76
C GLU A 122 -4.57 8.99 2.02
N ALA A 123 -4.34 9.79 0.98
CA ALA A 123 -3.91 11.17 1.14
C ALA A 123 -4.94 12.01 1.90
N ALA A 124 -6.24 11.84 1.62
CA ALA A 124 -7.32 12.54 2.32
C ALA A 124 -7.41 12.15 3.81
N MET A 125 -7.03 10.93 4.17
CA MET A 125 -7.01 10.46 5.56
C MET A 125 -5.77 10.94 6.32
N ILE A 126 -4.59 10.89 5.68
CA ILE A 126 -3.31 11.17 6.36
C ILE A 126 -3.04 12.67 6.44
N THR A 127 -3.29 13.42 5.36
CA THR A 127 -2.89 14.83 5.25
C THR A 127 -3.45 15.72 6.37
N PRO A 128 -4.76 15.65 6.73
CA PRO A 128 -5.29 16.47 7.81
C PRO A 128 -4.62 16.15 9.16
N SER A 129 -4.29 14.88 9.40
CA SER A 129 -3.63 14.45 10.63
C SER A 129 -2.18 14.92 10.71
N VAL A 130 -1.47 14.98 9.57
CA VAL A 130 -0.12 15.55 9.49
C VAL A 130 -0.15 17.06 9.75
N VAL A 131 -1.04 17.80 9.09
CA VAL A 131 -1.15 19.26 9.29
C VAL A 131 -1.58 19.60 10.73
N ALA A 132 -2.40 18.75 11.36
CA ALA A 132 -2.77 18.90 12.77
C ALA A 132 -1.60 18.55 13.73
N THR A 133 -0.67 17.69 13.30
CA THR A 133 0.53 17.35 14.08
C THR A 133 1.60 18.43 13.94
N ASP A 134 1.78 18.96 12.73
CA ASP A 134 2.74 20.02 12.43
C ASP A 134 2.17 20.92 11.31
N SER A 135 1.78 22.13 11.71
CA SER A 135 1.16 23.12 10.82
C SER A 135 2.14 23.78 9.85
N SER A 136 3.45 23.54 10.02
CA SER A 136 4.47 24.02 9.06
C SER A 136 4.50 23.19 7.78
N VAL A 137 3.94 21.98 7.78
CA VAL A 137 3.90 21.09 6.61
C VAL A 137 2.92 21.65 5.57
N ASN A 138 3.42 21.81 4.34
CA ASN A 138 2.56 22.18 3.21
C ASN A 138 1.63 21.01 2.84
N ALA A 139 0.33 21.17 3.13
CA ALA A 139 -0.68 20.14 2.93
C ALA A 139 -0.75 19.62 1.48
N LEU A 140 -0.65 20.51 0.49
CA LEU A 140 -0.73 20.13 -0.92
C LEU A 140 0.48 19.29 -1.33
N VAL A 141 1.68 19.72 -0.96
CA VAL A 141 2.92 18.98 -1.26
C VAL A 141 2.90 17.61 -0.59
N PHE A 142 2.48 17.54 0.67
CA PHE A 142 2.34 16.26 1.38
C PHE A 142 1.31 15.34 0.72
N ALA A 143 0.11 15.84 0.43
CA ALA A 143 -0.93 15.05 -0.22
C ALA A 143 -0.49 14.51 -1.59
N LEU A 144 0.16 15.35 -2.41
CA LEU A 144 0.70 14.94 -3.70
C LEU A 144 1.80 13.87 -3.53
N SER A 145 2.63 13.97 -2.49
CA SER A 145 3.64 12.94 -2.20
C SER A 145 3.01 11.58 -1.84
N VAL A 146 1.91 11.58 -1.08
CA VAL A 146 1.17 10.35 -0.74
C VAL A 146 0.54 9.77 -1.99
N VAL A 147 -0.16 10.60 -2.78
CA VAL A 147 -0.80 10.16 -4.03
C VAL A 147 0.24 9.59 -5.00
N ALA A 148 1.37 10.28 -5.18
CA ALA A 148 2.44 9.84 -6.07
C ALA A 148 3.01 8.49 -5.62
N ASN A 149 3.32 8.32 -4.34
CA ASN A 149 3.82 7.06 -3.80
C ASN A 149 2.79 5.92 -4.00
N THR A 150 1.57 6.10 -3.50
CA THR A 150 0.53 5.06 -3.48
C THR A 150 -0.06 4.77 -4.87
N ALA A 151 0.07 5.65 -5.87
CA ALA A 151 -0.36 5.36 -7.23
C ALA A 151 0.79 4.84 -8.11
N LEU A 152 1.92 5.55 -8.16
CA LEU A 152 2.95 5.29 -9.17
C LEU A 152 3.69 3.98 -8.92
N PHE A 153 4.09 3.68 -7.69
CA PHE A 153 4.81 2.43 -7.42
C PHE A 153 3.94 1.19 -7.63
N PRO A 154 2.66 1.17 -7.19
CA PRO A 154 1.74 0.13 -7.60
C PRO A 154 1.55 -0.01 -9.11
N ILE A 155 1.50 1.08 -9.87
CA ILE A 155 1.36 1.01 -11.33
C ILE A 155 2.64 0.46 -11.98
N ILE A 156 3.80 0.98 -11.61
CA ILE A 156 5.09 0.69 -12.25
C ILE A 156 5.64 -0.68 -11.81
N ILE A 157 5.45 -1.06 -10.55
CA ILE A 157 6.02 -2.28 -9.95
C ILE A 157 4.91 -3.27 -9.58
N GLY A 158 3.85 -2.80 -8.92
CA GLY A 158 2.78 -3.66 -8.44
C GLY A 158 2.06 -4.42 -9.55
N ILE A 159 1.61 -3.73 -10.61
CA ILE A 159 0.89 -4.34 -11.74
C ILE A 159 1.75 -5.44 -12.42
N PRO A 160 3.01 -5.18 -12.83
CA PRO A 160 3.87 -6.23 -13.39
C PRO A 160 4.01 -7.45 -12.48
N VAL A 161 4.20 -7.24 -11.16
CA VAL A 161 4.30 -8.36 -10.20
C VAL A 161 2.99 -9.12 -10.09
N ILE A 162 1.84 -8.44 -10.10
CA ILE A 162 0.53 -9.10 -10.06
C ILE A 162 0.31 -9.95 -11.32
N ILE A 163 0.68 -9.46 -12.50
CA ILE A 163 0.63 -10.21 -13.76
C ILE A 163 1.48 -11.48 -13.65
N LEU A 164 2.74 -11.34 -13.22
CA LEU A 164 3.65 -12.48 -13.04
C LEU A 164 3.08 -13.52 -12.05
N LEU A 165 2.62 -13.08 -10.89
CA LEU A 165 2.08 -13.98 -9.88
C LEU A 165 0.80 -14.68 -10.35
N LYS A 166 -0.21 -13.94 -10.82
CA LYS A 166 -1.52 -14.50 -11.13
C LYS A 166 -1.52 -15.29 -12.44
N GLU A 167 -0.86 -14.77 -13.46
CA GLU A 167 -1.06 -15.24 -14.83
C GLU A 167 0.09 -16.10 -15.35
N GLU A 168 1.33 -15.85 -14.93
CA GLU A 168 2.47 -16.69 -15.30
C GLU A 168 2.68 -17.84 -14.30
N PHE A 169 2.60 -17.55 -12.99
CA PHE A 169 2.82 -18.55 -11.93
C PHE A 169 1.55 -19.17 -11.35
N GLY A 170 0.37 -18.74 -11.81
CA GLY A 170 -0.91 -19.32 -11.41
C GLY A 170 -1.26 -19.14 -9.93
N PHE A 171 -0.71 -18.12 -9.27
CA PHE A 171 -1.00 -17.82 -7.87
C PHE A 171 -2.47 -17.42 -7.70
N LYS A 172 -3.13 -18.02 -6.72
CA LYS A 172 -4.57 -17.79 -6.49
C LYS A 172 -4.79 -16.55 -5.64
N ILE A 173 -5.79 -15.75 -6.02
CA ILE A 173 -6.29 -14.63 -5.23
C ILE A 173 -6.80 -15.15 -3.89
N GLY A 174 -6.40 -14.50 -2.81
CA GLY A 174 -6.86 -14.79 -1.46
C GLY A 174 -8.31 -14.37 -1.32
N LYS A 175 -9.21 -15.34 -1.14
CA LYS A 175 -10.61 -15.07 -0.82
C LYS A 175 -10.72 -14.67 0.64
#